data_AF-A0A258AX01-F1
#
_entry.id   AF-A0A258AX01-F1
#
_cell.length_a   1.000
_cell.length_b   1.000
_cell.length_c   1.000
_cell.angle_alpha   90.00
_cell.angle_beta   90.00
_cell.angle_gamma   90.00
#
_symmetry.space_group_name_H-M   'P 1'
#
loop_
_entity.id
_entity.type
_entity.pdbx_description
1 polymer ?
#
loop_
_entity_poly.entity_id
_entity_poly.type
_entity_poly.pdbx_seq_one_letter_code
_entity_poly.pdbx_strand_id
1 'polypeptide(L)' 'MNEEITFTVEPCLETGGYIARWDDPLGRGGITTQGDSLNELQEMVADAVQGFFEPEEKPQQVRLHFVKDPVLQMA' A
#
# COMPACT_ATOMS: atom_id res chain seq x y z
N MET A 1 15.89 7.03 -9.81
CA MET A 1 15.37 5.82 -9.14
C MET A 1 14.81 6.25 -7.80
N ASN A 2 13.52 6.05 -7.57
CA ASN A 2 12.96 6.20 -6.23
C ASN A 2 13.40 4.96 -5.43
N GLU A 3 14.31 5.14 -4.48
CA GLU A 3 14.71 4.05 -3.57
C GLU A 3 13.52 3.55 -2.74
N GLU A 4 12.53 4.42 -2.53
CA GLU A 4 11.35 4.16 -1.73
C GLU A 4 10.09 4.80 -2.36
N ILE A 5 8.96 4.09 -2.26
CA ILE A 5 7.62 4.66 -2.45
C ILE A 5 6.79 4.48 -1.19
N THR A 6 5.84 5.40 -0.96
CA THR A 6 4.97 5.36 0.23
C THR A 6 3.52 5.20 -0.18
N PHE A 7 2.89 4.11 0.25
CA PHE A 7 1.45 3.92 0.12
C PHE A 7 0.72 4.60 1.28
N THR A 8 -0.42 5.18 0.96
CA THR A 8 -1.42 5.63 1.91
C THR A 8 -2.33 4.46 2.26
N VAL A 9 -2.50 4.16 3.54
CA VAL A 9 -3.31 3.03 4.02
C VAL A 9 -4.49 3.52 4.84
N GLU A 10 -5.68 3.04 4.46
CA GLU A 10 -6.96 3.36 5.07
C GLU A 10 -7.72 2.07 5.47
N PRO A 11 -8.43 2.06 6.61
CA PRO A 11 -9.32 0.96 6.92
C PRO A 11 -10.52 0.94 5.96
N CYS A 12 -10.91 -0.24 5.48
CA CYS A 12 -12.12 -0.41 4.69
C CYS A 12 -13.33 -0.59 5.62
N LEU A 13 -14.22 0.41 5.64
CA LEU A 13 -15.40 0.39 6.54
C LEU A 13 -16.51 -0.56 6.07
N GLU A 14 -16.54 -0.91 4.78
CA GLU A 14 -17.60 -1.76 4.20
C GLU A 14 -17.31 -3.25 4.39
N THR A 15 -16.09 -3.70 4.11
CA THR A 15 -15.70 -5.12 4.15
C THR A 15 -14.93 -5.49 5.41
N GLY A 16 -14.43 -4.50 6.17
CA GLY A 16 -13.31 -4.73 7.08
C GLY A 16 -11.98 -4.80 6.32
N GLY A 17 -10.86 -4.82 7.05
CA GLY A 17 -9.51 -4.85 6.47
C GLY A 17 -8.96 -3.47 6.07
N TYR A 18 -8.12 -3.44 5.05
CA TYR A 18 -7.32 -2.27 4.66
C TYR A 18 -7.27 -2.06 3.15
N ILE A 19 -7.15 -0.80 2.73
CA ILE A 19 -6.90 -0.37 1.36
C ILE A 19 -5.59 0.39 1.34
N ALA A 20 -4.68 0.03 0.44
CA ALA A 20 -3.43 0.74 0.19
C ALA A 20 -3.45 1.41 -1.20
N ARG A 21 -3.05 2.68 -1.26
CA ARG A 21 -2.99 3.47 -2.49
C ARG A 21 -1.66 4.17 -2.65
N TRP A 22 -1.15 4.18 -3.88
CA TRP A 22 0.00 4.97 -4.30
C TRP A 22 -0.26 5.54 -5.68
N ASP A 23 0.03 6.83 -5.88
CA ASP A 23 -0.06 7.49 -7.18
C ASP A 23 1.36 7.79 -7.69
N ASP A 24 1.60 7.51 -8.97
CA ASP A 24 2.87 7.84 -9.62
C ASP A 24 3.03 9.36 -9.70
N PRO A 25 4.11 9.96 -9.17
CA PRO A 25 4.29 11.41 -9.12
C PRO A 25 4.43 12.05 -10.51
N LEU A 26 4.65 11.25 -11.55
CA LEU A 26 4.70 11.70 -12.95
C LEU A 26 3.34 11.57 -13.65
N GLY A 27 2.29 11.14 -12.94
CA GLY A 27 0.92 11.06 -13.45
C GLY A 27 0.68 9.90 -14.43
N ARG A 28 1.52 8.85 -14.41
CA ARG A 28 1.40 7.69 -15.31
C ARG A 28 0.34 6.67 -14.86
N GLY A 29 -0.22 6.85 -13.66
CA GLY A 29 -1.20 5.97 -13.05
C GLY A 29 -0.94 5.81 -11.56
N GLY A 30 -1.34 4.67 -11.01
CA GLY A 30 -1.13 4.36 -9.60
C GLY A 30 -1.46 2.90 -9.30
N ILE A 31 -1.18 2.51 -8.07
CA ILE A 31 -1.47 1.19 -7.52
C ILE A 31 -2.56 1.37 -6.46
N THR A 32 -3.64 0.60 -6.59
CA THR A 32 -4.65 0.44 -5.52
C THR A 32 -4.85 -1.04 -5.28
N THR A 33 -4.72 -1.44 -4.02
CA THR A 33 -4.92 -2.83 -3.60
C THR A 33 -5.55 -2.88 -2.21
N GLN A 34 -6.03 -4.05 -1.81
CA GLN A 34 -6.70 -4.25 -0.52
C GLN A 34 -6.27 -5.58 0.10
N GLY A 35 -6.50 -5.72 1.41
CA GLY A 35 -6.36 -6.99 2.10
C GLY A 35 -7.15 -7.03 3.40
N ASP A 36 -7.69 -8.21 3.74
CA ASP A 36 -8.53 -8.41 4.93
C ASP A 36 -7.73 -8.31 6.24
N SER A 37 -6.42 -8.46 6.18
CA SER A 37 -5.48 -8.33 7.30
C SER A 37 -4.23 -7.56 6.88
N LEU A 38 -3.46 -7.07 7.86
CA LEU A 38 -2.19 -6.38 7.55
C LEU A 38 -1.18 -7.29 6.83
N ASN A 39 -1.19 -8.59 7.13
CA ASN A 39 -0.34 -9.55 6.42
C ASN A 39 -0.74 -9.68 4.95
N GLU A 40 -2.03 -9.90 4.70
CA GLU A 40 -2.57 -10.01 3.33
C GLU A 40 -2.35 -8.71 2.55
N LEU A 41 -2.56 -7.55 3.16
CA LEU A 41 -2.28 -6.25 2.53
C LEU A 41 -0.81 -6.15 2.07
N GLN A 42 0.14 -6.63 2.87
CA GLN A 42 1.56 -6.62 2.50
C GLN A 42 1.84 -7.52 1.28
N GLU A 43 1.25 -8.71 1.25
CA GLU A 43 1.37 -9.63 0.11
C GLU A 43 0.79 -9.00 -1.17
N MET A 44 -0.40 -8.42 -1.06
CA MET A 44 -1.09 -7.77 -2.17
C MET A 44 -0.38 -6.50 -2.66
N VAL A 45 0.28 -5.74 -1.77
CA VAL A 45 1.14 -4.62 -2.15
C VAL A 45 2.39 -5.11 -2.89
N ALA A 46 3.04 -6.17 -2.40
CA ALA A 46 4.23 -6.72 -3.04
C ALA A 46 3.94 -7.27 -4.44
N ASP A 47 2.81 -7.97 -4.62
CA ASP A 47 2.35 -8.44 -5.93
C ASP A 47 2.04 -7.28 -6.88
N ALA A 48 1.29 -6.28 -6.42
CA ALA A 48 0.93 -5.13 -7.23
C ALA A 48 2.14 -4.28 -7.65
N VAL A 49 3.13 -4.10 -6.77
CA VAL A 49 4.42 -3.46 -7.12
C VAL A 49 5.19 -4.30 -8.15
N GLN A 50 5.18 -5.62 -8.02
CA GLN A 50 5.85 -6.49 -9.00
C GLN A 50 5.22 -6.43 -10.38
N GLY A 51 3.89 -6.27 -10.46
CA GLY A 51 3.15 -6.18 -11.71
C GLY A 51 3.08 -4.78 -12.33
N PHE A 52 3.25 -3.71 -11.53
CA PHE A 52 3.20 -2.33 -12.03
C PHE A 52 4.53 -1.84 -12.60
N PHE A 53 5.65 -2.18 -11.96
CA PHE A 53 6.97 -1.67 -12.32
C PHE A 53 7.74 -2.63 -13.22
N GLU A 54 8.36 -2.08 -14.27
CA GLU A 54 9.43 -2.76 -15.00
C GLU A 54 10.60 -3.07 -14.05
N PRO A 55 11.39 -4.14 -14.28
CA PRO A 55 12.46 -4.55 -13.37
C PRO A 55 13.47 -3.45 -13.01
N GLU A 56 13.74 -2.52 -13.92
CA GLU A 56 14.67 -1.39 -13.74
C GLU A 56 14.04 -0.18 -13.01
N GLU A 57 12.71 -0.11 -12.94
CA GLU A 57 11.96 0.96 -12.26
C GLU A 57 11.48 0.55 -10.87
N LYS A 58 11.66 -0.72 -10.48
CA LYS A 58 11.19 -1.25 -9.19
C LYS A 58 11.81 -0.51 -8.00
N PRO A 59 10.99 -0.07 -7.02
CA PRO A 59 11.51 0.51 -5.79
C PRO A 59 12.24 -0.55 -4.96
N GLN A 60 13.27 -0.13 -4.21
CA GLN A 60 13.97 -1.03 -3.30
C GLN A 60 13.19 -1.26 -2.00
N GLN A 61 12.35 -0.29 -1.62
CA GLN A 61 11.56 -0.31 -0.40
C GLN A 61 10.16 0.25 -0.63
N VAL A 62 9.20 -0.29 0.11
CA VAL A 62 7.83 0.20 0.16
C VAL A 62 7.49 0.53 1.61
N ARG A 63 7.01 1.75 1.85
CA ARG A 63 6.51 2.18 3.15
C ARG A 63 4.99 2.23 3.14
N LEU A 64 4.36 1.73 4.20
CA LEU A 64 2.93 1.86 4.43
C LEU A 64 2.68 2.98 5.45
N HIS A 65 1.99 4.03 5.04
CA HIS A 65 1.59 5.14 5.90
C HIS A 65 0.08 5.06 6.21
N PHE A 66 -0.26 4.72 7.45
CA PHE A 66 -1.65 4.69 7.90
C PHE A 66 -2.14 6.12 8.15
N VAL A 67 -3.21 6.53 7.48
CA VAL A 67 -3.75 7.91 7.65
C VAL A 67 -4.57 8.09 8.92
N LYS A 68 -4.90 6.98 9.58
CA LYS A 68 -5.55 6.96 10.88
C LYS A 68 -4.70 6.16 11.84
N ASP A 69 -4.48 6.71 13.03
CA ASP A 69 -3.80 5.98 14.09
C ASP A 69 -4.62 4.75 14.48
N PRO A 70 -4.01 3.56 14.57
CA PRO A 70 -4.70 2.39 15.11
C PRO A 70 -5.02 2.65 16.59
N VAL A 71 -6.31 2.63 16.92
CA VAL A 71 -6.79 2.81 18.31
C VAL A 71 -6.98 1.44 18.96
N LEU A 72 -6.24 1.17 20.03
CA LEU A 72 -6.44 0.00 20.87
C LEU A 72 -7.26 0.40 22.11
N GLN A 73 -8.36 -0.30 22.36
CA GLN A 73 -9.05 -0.22 23.65
C GLN A 73 -8.35 -1.14 24.67
N MET A 74 -8.00 -0.57 25.82
CA MET A 74 -7.58 -1.32 27.01
C MET A 74 -8.79 -1.56 27.91
N ALA A 75 -8.81 -2.71 28.60
CA ALA A 75 -9.82 -3.06 29.61
C ALA A 75 -9.41 -2.58 31.01
#